data_AF-A0A7X8BJX5-F1
#
_entry.id   AF-A0A7X8BJX5-F1
#
_cell.length_a   1.000
_cell.length_b   1.000
_cell.length_c   1.000
_cell.angle_alpha   90.00
_cell.angle_beta   90.00
_cell.angle_gamma   90.00
#
_symmetry.space_group_name_H-M   'P 1'
#
loop_
_entity.id
_entity.type
_entity.pdbx_description
1 polymer ?
#
loop_
_entity_poly.entity_id
_entity_poly.type
_entity_poly.pdbx_seq_one_letter_code
_entity_poly.pdbx_strand_id
1 'polypeptide(L)'
;MTFGVLVLCLFSQSDVLTTLEQRLVTAFDEDTYRRYLYYCRQQDQGSRLVETSSELLSNYPDREILNLGRAEGLLMCGRNDESFKALKELYGKSPQWGSDIIFTLNELESDYVVWFITEERKRTSNPTLHAPTMVGFYLRQARNEKALEEVANALEAGADSKVFSKQIKTLSERLGPRKVSAKLRTNKDSSAFETALQLGDTLFLFSIIENTNDSGELASIGRKAEEKKMYDVALEAYEKAGENIGAARMIHALGDTKKAKELLRKDTSIQSKTELVFILSESKATYQEAIKTLYEIEEARGISAWTRVRVSALELLRGNWEKSGELLKGVPEDSSSLLLKGILAAVDGETDTLKLYMESLLIRYPGNSLENDLVLLYKIALTTPQDASDYAMALAALRWGDAEDALSFSSQIQKRSKEAADEALLLMAQSLAKLRRYREADEAYSKISTDWPESSLAPRAKFERAILLRDRMNDPGKAKDILEEIILRNPASLYADLARHEIQ
;
A
#
# COMPACT_ATOMS: atom_id res chain seq x y z
N MET A 1 -4.39 -17.49 13.39
CA MET A 1 -3.49 -18.63 13.15
C MET A 1 -2.14 -18.25 13.78
N THR A 2 -2.03 -18.31 15.11
CA THR A 2 -1.03 -17.50 15.87
C THR A 2 -0.51 -18.19 17.15
N PHE A 3 -0.42 -19.53 17.16
CA PHE A 3 0.05 -20.28 18.34
C PHE A 3 1.34 -21.09 18.13
N GLY A 4 1.98 -21.04 16.95
CA GLY A 4 3.06 -21.98 16.60
C GLY A 4 4.50 -21.53 16.91
N VAL A 5 4.76 -20.24 17.17
CA VAL A 5 6.14 -19.71 17.13
C VAL A 5 6.88 -19.85 18.46
N LEU A 6 6.18 -20.07 19.59
CA LEU A 6 6.80 -20.00 20.91
C LEU A 6 7.55 -21.27 21.38
N VAL A 7 7.44 -22.41 20.68
CA VAL A 7 8.00 -23.70 21.16
C VAL A 7 9.42 -23.97 20.66
N LEU A 8 9.98 -23.17 19.74
CA LEU A 8 11.27 -23.46 19.09
C LEU A 8 12.53 -22.99 19.84
N CYS A 9 12.41 -22.42 21.05
CA CYS A 9 13.56 -21.82 21.75
C CYS A 9 14.28 -22.73 22.78
N LEU A 10 13.93 -24.01 22.92
CA LEU A 10 14.42 -24.86 24.04
C LEU A 10 15.18 -26.14 23.68
N PHE A 11 15.40 -26.46 22.40
CA PHE A 11 16.26 -27.58 22.00
C PHE A 11 17.53 -27.07 21.32
N SER A 12 18.67 -27.70 21.61
CA SER A 12 19.87 -27.47 20.80
C SER A 12 19.54 -27.90 19.36
N GLN A 13 19.91 -27.09 18.38
CA GLN A 13 19.49 -27.30 16.99
C GLN A 13 19.96 -28.65 16.40
N SER A 14 20.99 -29.28 16.98
CA SER A 14 21.47 -30.62 16.65
C SER A 14 20.55 -31.76 17.12
N ASP A 15 19.77 -31.54 18.17
CA ASP A 15 18.86 -32.56 18.73
C ASP A 15 17.66 -32.80 17.82
N VAL A 16 17.22 -31.76 17.09
CA VAL A 16 16.07 -31.84 16.18
C VAL A 16 16.36 -32.73 14.97
N LEU A 17 17.50 -32.53 14.29
CA LEU A 17 17.89 -33.34 13.13
C LEU A 17 18.04 -34.82 13.50
N THR A 18 18.72 -35.10 14.61
CA THR A 18 18.94 -36.47 15.09
C THR A 18 17.62 -37.16 15.45
N THR A 19 16.68 -36.43 16.06
CA THR A 19 15.35 -36.95 16.38
C THR A 19 14.55 -37.27 15.11
N LEU A 20 14.62 -36.41 14.09
CA LEU A 20 13.96 -36.64 12.80
C LEU A 20 14.55 -37.86 12.08
N GLU A 21 15.87 -38.01 12.09
CA GLU A 21 16.56 -39.18 11.50
C GLU A 21 16.14 -40.49 12.16
N GLN A 22 16.15 -40.55 13.49
CA GLN A 22 15.73 -41.74 14.22
C GLN A 22 14.29 -42.14 13.87
N ARG A 23 13.39 -41.15 13.71
CA ARG A 23 12.03 -41.39 13.28
C ARG A 23 11.97 -41.95 11.86
N LEU A 24 12.71 -41.35 10.92
CA LEU A 24 12.75 -41.77 9.52
C LEU A 24 13.32 -43.17 9.33
N VAL A 25 14.33 -43.55 10.11
CA VAL A 25 14.92 -44.91 10.10
C VAL A 25 13.93 -45.93 10.67
N THR A 26 13.17 -45.56 11.69
CA THR A 26 12.18 -46.46 12.31
C THR A 26 10.99 -46.71 11.37
N ALA A 27 10.47 -45.64 10.77
CA ALA A 27 9.39 -45.71 9.79
C ALA A 27 9.44 -44.47 8.89
N PHE A 28 9.70 -44.68 7.60
CA PHE A 28 9.73 -43.58 6.65
C PHE A 28 8.35 -42.89 6.55
N ASP A 29 8.37 -41.57 6.74
CA ASP A 29 7.22 -40.68 6.62
C ASP A 29 7.65 -39.44 5.82
N GLU A 30 6.91 -39.14 4.74
CA GLU A 30 7.29 -38.10 3.79
C GLU A 30 7.25 -36.70 4.42
N ASP A 31 6.26 -36.42 5.28
CA ASP A 31 6.13 -35.13 5.96
C ASP A 31 7.29 -34.90 6.94
N THR A 32 7.67 -35.94 7.69
CA THR A 32 8.85 -35.93 8.56
C THR A 32 10.11 -35.67 7.73
N TYR A 33 10.22 -36.28 6.55
CA TYR A 33 11.37 -36.07 5.66
C TYR A 33 11.43 -34.66 5.07
N ARG A 34 10.29 -34.07 4.69
CA ARG A 34 10.21 -32.66 4.23
C ARG A 34 10.66 -31.69 5.33
N ARG A 35 10.30 -31.96 6.59
CA ARG A 35 10.81 -31.18 7.74
C ARG A 35 12.31 -31.37 7.92
N TYR A 36 12.80 -32.60 7.79
CA TYR A 36 14.23 -32.90 7.85
C TYR A 36 15.02 -32.13 6.78
N LEU A 37 14.56 -32.15 5.51
CA LEU A 37 15.13 -31.36 4.42
C LEU A 37 15.20 -29.87 4.77
N TYR A 38 14.09 -29.30 5.24
CA TYR A 38 14.02 -27.90 5.64
C TYR A 38 15.06 -27.56 6.72
N TYR A 39 15.19 -28.37 7.76
CA TYR A 39 16.17 -28.12 8.82
C TYR A 39 17.62 -28.29 8.33
N CYS A 40 17.90 -29.25 7.46
CA CYS A 40 19.22 -29.38 6.86
C CYS A 40 19.61 -28.13 6.06
N ARG A 41 18.69 -27.55 5.27
CA ARG A 41 18.92 -26.28 4.56
C ARG A 41 19.26 -25.14 5.51
N GLN A 42 18.45 -24.96 6.56
CA GLN A 42 18.62 -23.87 7.52
C GLN A 42 19.94 -23.96 8.30
N GLN A 43 20.49 -25.17 8.46
CA GLN A 43 21.72 -25.43 9.21
C GLN A 43 22.94 -25.73 8.33
N ASP A 44 22.82 -25.55 7.01
CA ASP A 44 23.86 -25.86 6.01
C ASP A 44 24.44 -27.29 6.15
N GLN A 45 23.58 -28.27 6.48
CA GLN A 45 23.97 -29.66 6.75
C GLN A 45 23.92 -30.52 5.48
N GLY A 46 24.58 -30.06 4.40
CA GLY A 46 24.55 -30.73 3.10
C GLY A 46 25.04 -32.18 3.13
N SER A 47 26.19 -32.44 3.79
CA SER A 47 26.78 -33.79 3.82
C SER A 47 25.91 -34.78 4.58
N ARG A 48 25.36 -34.36 5.72
CA ARG A 48 24.43 -35.14 6.53
C ARG A 48 23.19 -35.51 5.74
N LEU A 49 22.64 -34.54 4.98
CA LEU A 49 21.51 -34.79 4.11
C LEU A 49 21.84 -35.83 3.02
N VAL A 50 23.02 -35.77 2.37
CA VAL A 50 23.43 -36.78 1.38
C VAL A 50 23.51 -38.18 1.99
N GLU A 51 24.15 -38.32 3.15
CA GLU A 51 24.34 -39.59 3.84
C GLU A 51 23.00 -40.22 4.23
N THR A 52 22.17 -39.49 4.99
CA THR A 52 20.87 -39.96 5.44
C THR A 52 19.93 -40.27 4.26
N SER A 53 19.90 -39.42 3.22
CA SER A 53 19.09 -39.71 2.02
C SER A 53 19.52 -41.00 1.34
N SER A 54 20.82 -41.27 1.27
CA SER A 54 21.37 -42.47 0.61
C SER A 54 21.12 -43.74 1.41
N GLU A 55 21.23 -43.66 2.74
CA GLU A 55 20.85 -44.75 3.63
C GLU A 55 19.35 -45.08 3.51
N LEU A 56 18.50 -44.05 3.59
CA LEU A 56 17.05 -44.24 3.44
C LEU A 56 16.68 -44.77 2.05
N LEU A 57 17.36 -44.36 0.97
CA LEU A 57 17.13 -44.89 -0.38
C LEU A 57 17.42 -46.39 -0.47
N SER A 58 18.39 -46.89 0.29
CA SER A 58 18.73 -48.31 0.32
C SER A 58 17.61 -49.14 0.96
N ASN A 59 16.92 -48.58 1.95
CA ASN A 59 15.80 -49.21 2.65
C ASN A 59 14.44 -48.96 1.96
N TYR A 60 14.31 -47.85 1.24
CA TYR A 60 13.07 -47.38 0.63
C TYR A 60 13.30 -46.88 -0.82
N PRO A 61 13.69 -47.75 -1.75
CA PRO A 61 14.12 -47.36 -3.10
C PRO A 61 13.03 -46.68 -3.94
N ASP A 62 11.75 -46.97 -3.65
CA ASP A 62 10.60 -46.39 -4.36
C ASP A 62 10.24 -44.97 -3.88
N ARG A 63 10.90 -44.44 -2.84
CA ARG A 63 10.63 -43.11 -2.28
C ARG A 63 11.45 -42.05 -3.00
N GLU A 64 10.89 -41.55 -4.10
CA GLU A 64 11.56 -40.59 -4.99
C GLU A 64 12.00 -39.28 -4.32
N ILE A 65 11.29 -38.81 -3.28
CA ILE A 65 11.67 -37.62 -2.51
C ILE A 65 13.08 -37.74 -1.90
N LEU A 66 13.53 -38.96 -1.59
CA LEU A 66 14.87 -39.18 -1.08
C LEU A 66 15.94 -38.90 -2.15
N ASN A 67 15.64 -39.15 -3.43
CA ASN A 67 16.54 -38.76 -4.53
C ASN A 67 16.63 -37.24 -4.66
N LEU A 68 15.51 -36.52 -4.46
CA LEU A 68 15.53 -35.05 -4.41
C LEU A 68 16.41 -34.55 -3.26
N GLY A 69 16.21 -35.09 -2.05
CA GLY A 69 17.01 -34.73 -0.88
C GLY A 69 18.50 -35.03 -1.03
N ARG A 70 18.85 -36.20 -1.58
CA ARG A 70 20.25 -36.55 -1.88
C ARG A 70 20.86 -35.55 -2.85
N ALA A 71 20.16 -35.23 -3.94
CA ALA A 71 20.66 -34.31 -4.94
C ALA A 71 20.79 -32.88 -4.39
N GLU A 72 19.85 -32.46 -3.55
CA GLU A 72 19.95 -31.19 -2.84
C GLU A 72 21.17 -31.13 -1.91
N GLY A 73 21.40 -32.15 -1.08
CA GLY A 73 22.58 -32.22 -0.23
C GLY A 73 23.89 -32.18 -1.03
N LEU A 74 23.91 -32.77 -2.22
CA LEU A 74 25.05 -32.69 -3.15
C LEU A 74 25.31 -31.24 -3.62
N LEU A 75 24.26 -30.47 -3.94
CA LEU A 75 24.40 -29.05 -4.28
C LEU A 75 24.96 -28.25 -3.10
N MET A 76 24.43 -28.45 -1.90
CA MET A 76 24.91 -27.79 -0.69
C MET A 76 26.39 -28.10 -0.41
N CYS A 77 26.87 -29.29 -0.79
CA CYS A 77 28.29 -29.67 -0.70
C CYS A 77 29.15 -29.16 -1.87
N GLY A 78 28.61 -28.35 -2.80
CA GLY A 78 29.31 -27.88 -4.00
C GLY A 78 29.53 -28.95 -5.09
N ARG A 79 28.93 -30.14 -4.96
CA ARG A 79 29.03 -31.25 -5.93
C ARG A 79 27.99 -31.09 -7.05
N ASN A 80 28.08 -29.97 -7.76
CA ASN A 80 27.08 -29.48 -8.71
C ASN A 80 26.77 -30.48 -9.84
N ASP A 81 27.79 -31.06 -10.49
CA ASP A 81 27.58 -31.98 -11.62
C ASP A 81 26.90 -33.29 -11.20
N GLU A 82 27.26 -33.81 -10.02
CA GLU A 82 26.66 -35.04 -9.48
C GLU A 82 25.20 -34.82 -9.09
N SER A 83 24.91 -33.67 -8.46
CA SER A 83 23.54 -33.28 -8.18
C SER A 83 22.73 -33.11 -9.46
N PHE A 84 23.26 -32.39 -10.45
CA PHE A 84 22.55 -32.16 -11.70
C PHE A 84 22.21 -33.47 -12.41
N LYS A 85 23.15 -34.42 -12.44
CA LYS A 85 22.90 -35.77 -12.96
C LYS A 85 21.78 -36.47 -12.20
N ALA A 86 21.80 -36.41 -10.86
CA ALA A 86 20.77 -37.03 -10.02
C ALA A 86 19.38 -36.38 -10.21
N LEU A 87 19.30 -35.06 -10.26
CA LEU A 87 18.05 -34.33 -10.52
C LEU A 87 17.50 -34.64 -11.91
N LYS A 88 18.37 -34.72 -12.93
CA LYS A 88 17.96 -35.04 -14.31
C LYS A 88 17.43 -36.47 -14.42
N GLU A 89 18.05 -37.42 -13.73
CA GLU A 89 17.56 -38.80 -13.65
C GLU A 89 16.20 -38.86 -12.95
N LEU A 90 16.05 -38.19 -11.81
CA LEU A 90 14.79 -38.10 -11.08
C LEU A 90 13.68 -37.50 -11.96
N TYR A 91 13.95 -36.36 -12.59
CA TYR A 91 13.01 -35.70 -13.49
C TYR A 91 12.63 -36.55 -14.70
N GLY A 92 13.60 -37.27 -15.28
CA GLY A 92 13.35 -38.17 -16.41
C GLY A 92 12.46 -39.37 -16.05
N LYS A 93 12.60 -39.90 -14.83
CA LYS A 93 11.73 -40.98 -14.31
C LYS A 93 10.35 -40.45 -13.92
N SER A 94 10.32 -39.27 -13.28
CA SER A 94 9.15 -38.73 -12.62
C SER A 94 9.04 -37.20 -12.79
N PRO A 95 8.52 -36.73 -13.94
CA PRO A 95 8.42 -35.31 -14.26
C PRO A 95 7.57 -34.49 -13.31
N GLN A 96 6.70 -35.12 -12.50
CA GLN A 96 5.91 -34.44 -11.47
C GLN A 96 6.77 -33.70 -10.44
N TRP A 97 8.04 -34.09 -10.27
CA TRP A 97 9.01 -33.39 -9.40
C TRP A 97 9.55 -32.09 -10.01
N GLY A 98 9.20 -31.74 -11.24
CA GLY A 98 9.75 -30.56 -11.94
C GLY A 98 9.65 -29.27 -11.13
N SER A 99 8.50 -29.01 -10.50
CA SER A 99 8.30 -27.80 -9.68
C SER A 99 9.17 -27.79 -8.41
N ASP A 100 9.25 -28.91 -7.67
CA ASP A 100 10.10 -29.02 -6.47
C ASP A 100 11.60 -28.90 -6.81
N ILE A 101 12.02 -29.47 -7.94
CA ILE A 101 13.40 -29.36 -8.45
C ILE A 101 13.72 -27.89 -8.78
N ILE A 102 12.84 -27.21 -9.53
CA ILE A 102 13.01 -25.80 -9.91
C ILE A 102 13.05 -24.90 -8.67
N PHE A 103 12.17 -25.13 -7.70
CA PHE A 103 12.16 -24.41 -6.44
C PHE A 103 13.49 -24.58 -5.69
N THR A 104 13.95 -25.83 -5.53
CA THR A 104 15.20 -26.15 -4.83
C THR A 104 16.42 -25.52 -5.52
N LEU A 105 16.51 -25.61 -6.85
CA LEU A 105 17.60 -25.00 -7.61
C LEU A 105 17.58 -23.47 -7.54
N ASN A 106 16.40 -22.86 -7.50
CA ASN A 106 16.27 -21.40 -7.37
C ASN A 106 16.74 -20.90 -6.00
N GLU A 107 16.36 -21.60 -4.91
CA GLU A 107 16.78 -21.27 -3.54
C GLU A 107 18.30 -21.40 -3.36
N LEU A 108 18.91 -22.42 -4.00
CA LEU A 108 20.36 -22.64 -3.98
C LEU A 108 21.11 -21.86 -5.07
N GLU A 109 20.42 -20.96 -5.78
CA GLU A 109 20.98 -20.10 -6.84
C GLU A 109 21.76 -20.85 -7.95
N SER A 110 21.34 -22.07 -8.26
CA SER A 110 22.03 -22.92 -9.22
C SER A 110 21.69 -22.55 -10.67
N ASP A 111 22.71 -22.45 -11.52
CA ASP A 111 22.57 -22.19 -12.97
C ASP A 111 21.73 -23.24 -13.71
N TYR A 112 21.58 -24.45 -13.15
CA TYR A 112 20.77 -25.51 -13.75
C TYR A 112 19.27 -25.23 -13.72
N VAL A 113 18.80 -24.27 -12.91
CA VAL A 113 17.37 -23.90 -12.83
C VAL A 113 16.79 -23.54 -14.20
N VAL A 114 17.58 -22.86 -15.05
CA VAL A 114 17.19 -22.46 -16.40
C VAL A 114 16.91 -23.68 -17.28
N TRP A 115 17.70 -24.75 -17.14
CA TRP A 115 17.52 -25.97 -17.91
C TRP A 115 16.20 -26.66 -17.54
N PHE A 116 15.94 -26.84 -16.24
CA PHE A 116 14.70 -27.49 -15.78
C PHE A 116 13.45 -26.69 -16.12
N ILE A 117 13.45 -25.36 -15.96
CA ILE A 117 12.32 -24.52 -16.41
C ILE A 117 12.10 -24.69 -17.92
N THR A 118 13.17 -24.68 -18.71
CA THR A 118 13.07 -24.86 -20.17
C THR A 118 12.43 -26.19 -20.55
N GLU A 119 12.85 -27.28 -19.92
CA GLU A 119 12.30 -28.61 -20.18
C GLU A 119 10.85 -28.77 -19.69
N GLU A 120 10.51 -28.18 -18.54
CA GLU A 120 9.13 -28.18 -18.03
C GLU A 120 8.18 -27.41 -18.96
N ARG A 121 8.61 -26.25 -19.49
CA ARG A 121 7.84 -25.48 -20.47
C ARG A 121 7.59 -26.26 -21.75
N LYS A 122 8.61 -26.96 -22.27
CA LYS A 122 8.47 -27.83 -23.44
C LYS A 122 7.49 -28.97 -23.17
N ARG A 123 7.61 -29.64 -22.02
CA ARG A 123 6.76 -30.77 -21.64
C ARG A 123 5.29 -30.37 -21.50
N THR A 124 5.03 -29.21 -20.90
CA THR A 124 3.68 -28.71 -20.62
C THR A 124 3.10 -27.86 -21.75
N SER A 125 3.90 -27.54 -22.78
CA SER A 125 3.57 -26.55 -23.82
C SER A 125 3.12 -25.19 -23.24
N ASN A 126 3.57 -24.85 -22.03
CA ASN A 126 3.25 -23.59 -21.37
C ASN A 126 4.50 -22.70 -21.31
N PRO A 127 4.67 -21.75 -22.24
CA PRO A 127 5.85 -20.87 -22.26
C PRO A 127 5.96 -19.92 -21.06
N THR A 128 4.87 -19.70 -20.30
CA THR A 128 4.87 -18.79 -19.14
C THR A 128 5.26 -19.48 -17.82
N LEU A 129 5.33 -20.82 -17.82
CA LEU A 129 5.57 -21.61 -16.61
C LEU A 129 6.91 -21.22 -15.98
N HIS A 130 6.91 -20.89 -14.68
CA HIS A 130 8.08 -20.43 -13.91
C HIS A 130 8.83 -19.20 -14.48
N ALA A 131 8.19 -18.38 -15.32
CA ALA A 131 8.81 -17.14 -15.82
C ALA A 131 9.33 -16.21 -14.72
N PRO A 132 8.62 -15.95 -13.61
CA PRO A 132 9.13 -15.07 -12.54
C PRO A 132 10.42 -15.60 -11.91
N THR A 133 10.52 -16.92 -11.74
CA THR A 133 11.73 -17.60 -11.23
C THR A 133 12.90 -17.41 -12.19
N MET A 134 12.70 -17.59 -13.50
CA MET A 134 13.74 -17.41 -14.51
C MET A 134 14.21 -15.95 -14.60
N VAL A 135 13.29 -14.99 -14.58
CA VAL A 135 13.63 -13.55 -14.56
C VAL A 135 14.41 -13.20 -13.30
N GLY A 136 13.95 -13.66 -12.13
CA GLY A 136 14.64 -13.45 -10.85
C GLY A 136 16.07 -13.98 -10.86
N PHE A 137 16.26 -15.19 -11.38
CA PHE A 137 17.58 -15.79 -11.57
C PHE A 137 18.49 -14.93 -12.47
N TYR A 138 18.01 -14.50 -13.65
CA TYR A 138 18.79 -13.64 -14.54
C TYR A 138 19.15 -12.29 -13.89
N LEU A 139 18.25 -11.71 -13.09
CA LEU A 139 18.51 -10.46 -12.37
C LEU A 139 19.59 -10.60 -11.29
N ARG A 140 19.63 -11.72 -10.55
CA ARG A 140 20.69 -11.99 -9.57
C ARG A 140 22.06 -12.12 -10.23
N GLN A 141 22.11 -12.74 -11.40
CA GLN A 141 23.32 -12.87 -12.22
C GLN A 141 23.69 -11.60 -13.01
N ALA A 142 23.03 -10.46 -12.74
CA ALA A 142 23.19 -9.19 -13.47
C ALA A 142 22.98 -9.30 -15.00
N ARG A 143 22.29 -10.34 -15.49
CA ARG A 143 21.95 -10.56 -16.90
C ARG A 143 20.66 -9.82 -17.26
N ASN A 144 20.66 -8.50 -17.07
CA ASN A 144 19.45 -7.66 -17.16
C ASN A 144 18.77 -7.74 -18.54
N GLU A 145 19.51 -7.84 -19.65
CA GLU A 145 18.92 -7.98 -20.99
C GLU A 145 18.13 -9.28 -21.16
N LYS A 146 18.67 -10.41 -20.64
CA LYS A 146 17.99 -11.70 -20.70
C LYS A 146 16.75 -11.72 -19.80
N ALA A 147 16.85 -11.10 -18.62
CA ALA A 147 15.70 -10.90 -17.75
C ALA A 147 14.60 -10.09 -18.46
N LEU A 148 14.96 -9.00 -19.15
CA LEU A 148 14.01 -8.18 -19.89
C LEU A 148 13.39 -8.94 -21.08
N GLU A 149 14.19 -9.70 -21.83
CA GLU A 149 13.71 -10.55 -22.92
C GLU A 149 12.74 -11.62 -22.40
N GLU A 150 13.04 -12.25 -21.27
CA GLU A 150 12.18 -13.24 -20.65
C GLU A 150 10.86 -12.65 -20.16
N VAL A 151 10.86 -11.45 -19.57
CA VAL A 151 9.62 -10.73 -19.23
C VAL A 151 8.82 -10.46 -20.51
N ALA A 152 9.45 -9.92 -21.56
CA ALA A 152 8.76 -9.62 -22.81
C ALA A 152 8.10 -10.86 -23.42
N ASN A 153 8.82 -11.97 -23.49
CA ASN A 153 8.32 -13.24 -24.02
C ASN A 153 7.15 -13.79 -23.17
N ALA A 154 7.24 -13.69 -21.84
CA ALA A 154 6.17 -14.15 -20.97
C ALA A 154 4.89 -13.31 -21.13
N LEU A 155 5.01 -11.98 -21.26
CA LEU A 155 3.86 -11.09 -21.50
C LEU A 155 3.25 -11.33 -22.88
N GLU A 156 4.08 -11.52 -23.91
CA GLU A 156 3.61 -11.86 -25.26
C GLU A 156 2.86 -13.20 -25.28
N ALA A 157 3.28 -14.14 -24.45
CA ALA A 157 2.58 -15.40 -24.21
C ALA A 157 1.34 -15.30 -23.30
N GLY A 158 0.96 -14.09 -22.85
CA GLY A 158 -0.27 -13.83 -22.11
C GLY A 158 -0.13 -13.89 -20.58
N ALA A 159 1.08 -13.86 -20.03
CA ALA A 159 1.27 -13.74 -18.59
C ALA A 159 0.78 -12.37 -18.06
N ASP A 160 0.25 -12.34 -16.84
CA ASP A 160 -0.15 -11.08 -16.19
C ASP A 160 1.09 -10.25 -15.80
N SER A 161 1.15 -9.03 -16.32
CA SER A 161 2.20 -8.03 -16.01
C SER A 161 2.40 -7.81 -14.50
N LYS A 162 1.34 -7.92 -13.68
CA LYS A 162 1.43 -7.72 -12.23
C LYS A 162 2.39 -8.69 -11.56
N VAL A 163 2.51 -9.91 -12.08
CA VAL A 163 3.42 -10.96 -11.57
C VAL A 163 4.89 -10.54 -11.72
N PHE A 164 5.20 -9.65 -12.68
CA PHE A 164 6.56 -9.16 -12.95
C PHE A 164 6.81 -7.74 -12.41
N SER A 165 5.88 -7.17 -11.65
CA SER A 165 5.97 -5.76 -11.22
C SER A 165 7.30 -5.43 -10.54
N LYS A 166 7.76 -6.25 -9.59
CA LYS A 166 9.06 -6.06 -8.90
C LYS A 166 10.25 -6.15 -9.86
N GLN A 167 10.22 -7.12 -10.77
CA GLN A 167 11.28 -7.35 -11.75
C GLN A 167 11.35 -6.23 -12.78
N ILE A 168 10.21 -5.76 -13.30
CA ILE A 168 10.10 -4.64 -14.23
C ILE A 168 10.66 -3.36 -13.60
N LYS A 169 10.33 -3.09 -12.33
CA LYS A 169 10.90 -1.95 -11.59
C LYS A 169 12.42 -2.07 -11.48
N THR A 170 12.92 -3.24 -11.06
CA THR A 170 14.37 -3.50 -10.95
C THR A 170 15.08 -3.34 -12.30
N LEU A 171 14.47 -3.81 -13.40
CA LEU A 171 14.99 -3.64 -14.75
C LEU A 171 14.99 -2.18 -15.18
N SER A 172 13.94 -1.42 -14.84
CA SER A 172 13.85 0.01 -15.13
C SER A 172 14.96 0.81 -14.45
N GLU A 173 15.22 0.53 -13.18
CA GLU A 173 16.31 1.15 -12.43
C GLU A 173 17.68 0.84 -13.04
N ARG A 174 17.87 -0.38 -13.56
CA ARG A 174 19.16 -0.85 -14.11
C ARG A 174 19.40 -0.51 -15.58
N LEU A 175 18.36 -0.53 -16.41
CA LEU A 175 18.43 -0.37 -17.88
C LEU A 175 17.83 0.95 -18.38
N GLY A 176 17.12 1.67 -17.53
CA GLY A 176 16.35 2.86 -17.85
C GLY A 176 14.92 2.53 -18.30
N PRO A 177 13.92 3.33 -17.88
CA PRO A 177 12.50 3.07 -18.14
C PRO A 177 12.20 3.01 -19.63
N ARG A 178 12.77 3.92 -20.43
CA ARG A 178 12.54 3.96 -21.89
C ARG A 178 12.93 2.65 -22.59
N LYS A 179 14.04 2.04 -22.19
CA LYS A 179 14.53 0.80 -22.80
C LYS A 179 13.61 -0.37 -22.44
N VAL A 180 13.22 -0.46 -21.17
CA VAL A 180 12.29 -1.47 -20.67
C VAL A 180 10.94 -1.32 -21.35
N SER A 181 10.35 -0.12 -21.34
CA SER A 181 9.10 0.18 -22.04
C SER A 181 9.18 -0.20 -23.52
N ALA A 182 10.23 0.23 -24.23
CA ALA A 182 10.38 -0.05 -25.66
C ALA A 182 10.39 -1.55 -25.98
N LYS A 183 10.98 -2.38 -25.11
CA LYS A 183 11.05 -3.83 -25.28
C LYS A 183 9.74 -4.53 -24.90
N LEU A 184 8.99 -4.01 -23.94
CA LEU A 184 7.72 -4.59 -23.47
C LEU A 184 6.50 -4.18 -24.32
N ARG A 185 6.71 -3.41 -25.40
CA ARG A 185 5.65 -2.89 -26.30
C ARG A 185 4.92 -3.93 -27.16
N THR A 186 5.15 -5.24 -26.99
CA THR A 186 4.94 -6.19 -28.10
C THR A 186 3.59 -6.89 -28.25
N ASN A 187 2.57 -6.82 -27.36
CA ASN A 187 1.18 -7.13 -27.79
C ASN A 187 0.08 -6.86 -26.73
N LYS A 188 -1.05 -6.33 -27.22
CA LYS A 188 -2.33 -5.94 -26.57
C LYS A 188 -2.25 -4.73 -25.62
N ASP A 189 -3.00 -3.68 -26.00
CA ASP A 189 -2.94 -2.31 -25.45
C ASP A 189 -3.06 -2.20 -23.93
N SER A 190 -3.82 -3.11 -23.29
CA SER A 190 -4.04 -3.07 -21.84
C SER A 190 -2.78 -3.38 -21.00
N SER A 191 -1.94 -4.35 -21.42
CA SER A 191 -0.72 -4.71 -20.67
C SER A 191 0.41 -3.69 -20.86
N ALA A 192 0.49 -3.10 -22.06
CA ALA A 192 1.43 -2.05 -22.39
C ALA A 192 1.17 -0.78 -21.56
N PHE A 193 -0.11 -0.40 -21.41
CA PHE A 193 -0.51 0.72 -20.55
C PHE A 193 -0.12 0.51 -19.10
N GLU A 194 -0.45 -0.64 -18.50
CA GLU A 194 -0.12 -0.95 -17.09
C GLU A 194 1.39 -0.92 -16.85
N THR A 195 2.16 -1.47 -17.78
CA THR A 195 3.62 -1.45 -17.71
C THR A 195 4.14 -0.02 -17.78
N ALA A 196 3.67 0.78 -18.75
CA ALA A 196 4.08 2.17 -18.92
C ALA A 196 3.73 3.02 -17.68
N LEU A 197 2.54 2.78 -17.13
CA LEU A 197 2.04 3.41 -15.92
C LEU A 197 2.91 3.08 -14.72
N GLN A 198 3.28 1.80 -14.56
CA GLN A 198 4.17 1.37 -13.48
C GLN A 198 5.58 1.96 -13.61
N LEU A 199 6.05 2.15 -14.84
CA LEU A 199 7.37 2.70 -15.15
C LEU A 199 7.42 4.23 -15.10
N GLY A 200 6.27 4.91 -15.04
CA GLY A 200 6.18 6.36 -15.14
C GLY A 200 6.60 6.90 -16.52
N ASP A 201 6.47 6.10 -17.59
CA ASP A 201 6.85 6.51 -18.95
C ASP A 201 5.77 7.39 -19.58
N THR A 202 5.74 8.66 -19.19
CA THR A 202 4.73 9.64 -19.61
C THR A 202 4.64 9.79 -21.13
N LEU A 203 5.77 9.79 -21.84
CA LEU A 203 5.79 9.90 -23.30
C LEU A 203 5.07 8.73 -23.97
N PHE A 204 5.31 7.52 -23.47
CA PHE A 204 4.63 6.34 -24.01
C PHE A 204 3.14 6.35 -23.65
N LEU A 205 2.79 6.74 -22.42
CA LEU A 205 1.40 6.88 -22.00
C LEU A 205 0.63 7.89 -22.87
N PHE A 206 1.22 9.04 -23.20
CA PHE A 206 0.63 9.99 -24.12
C PHE A 206 0.43 9.40 -25.52
N SER A 207 1.41 8.65 -26.04
CA SER A 207 1.23 7.97 -27.34
C SER A 207 0.13 6.92 -27.32
N ILE A 208 -0.11 6.22 -26.20
CA ILE A 208 -1.24 5.30 -26.05
C ILE A 208 -2.54 6.10 -26.12
N ILE A 209 -2.65 7.16 -25.31
CA ILE A 209 -3.82 8.04 -25.29
C ILE A 209 -4.12 8.62 -26.68
N GLU A 210 -3.10 9.10 -27.41
CA GLU A 210 -3.22 9.63 -28.77
C GLU A 210 -3.77 8.61 -29.76
N ASN A 211 -3.47 7.32 -29.59
CA ASN A 211 -3.92 6.24 -30.48
C ASN A 211 -5.23 5.58 -30.04
N THR A 212 -5.65 5.73 -28.77
CA THR A 212 -6.94 5.23 -28.28
C THR A 212 -8.08 6.14 -28.70
N ASN A 213 -9.11 5.58 -29.34
CA ASN A 213 -10.31 6.32 -29.78
C ASN A 213 -11.56 5.98 -28.97
N ASP A 214 -11.55 4.89 -28.20
CA ASP A 214 -12.67 4.51 -27.34
C ASP A 214 -12.69 5.39 -26.08
N SER A 215 -13.80 6.12 -25.86
CA SER A 215 -13.92 7.04 -24.73
C SER A 215 -13.96 6.32 -23.38
N GLY A 216 -14.52 5.09 -23.33
CA GLY A 216 -14.56 4.28 -22.11
C GLY A 216 -13.18 3.80 -21.68
N GLU A 217 -12.36 3.38 -22.65
CA GLU A 217 -10.96 3.01 -22.44
C GLU A 217 -10.12 4.21 -22.01
N LEU A 218 -10.27 5.37 -22.67
CA LEU A 218 -9.62 6.62 -22.28
C LEU A 218 -9.99 7.03 -20.85
N ALA A 219 -11.27 6.94 -20.46
CA ALA A 219 -11.70 7.21 -19.10
C ALA A 219 -11.10 6.22 -18.08
N SER A 220 -10.93 4.95 -18.48
CA SER A 220 -10.26 3.93 -17.67
C SER A 220 -8.76 4.23 -17.49
N ILE A 221 -8.08 4.62 -18.57
CA ILE A 221 -6.70 5.10 -18.56
C ILE A 221 -6.57 6.30 -17.61
N GLY A 222 -7.47 7.28 -17.73
CA GLY A 222 -7.51 8.47 -16.87
C GLY A 222 -7.60 8.11 -15.39
N ARG A 223 -8.51 7.20 -15.00
CA ARG A 223 -8.66 6.74 -13.62
C ARG A 223 -7.39 6.08 -13.08
N LYS A 224 -6.78 5.19 -13.85
CA LYS A 224 -5.54 4.50 -13.45
C LYS A 224 -4.36 5.47 -13.31
N ALA A 225 -4.26 6.45 -14.22
CA ALA A 225 -3.26 7.51 -14.14
C ALA A 225 -3.48 8.42 -12.92
N GLU A 226 -4.74 8.75 -12.61
CA GLU A 226 -5.15 9.51 -11.42
C GLU A 226 -4.77 8.77 -10.13
N GLU A 227 -5.04 7.47 -10.03
CA GLU A 227 -4.63 6.62 -8.89
C GLU A 227 -3.12 6.63 -8.67
N LYS A 228 -2.33 6.69 -9.75
CA LYS A 228 -0.87 6.81 -9.70
C LYS A 228 -0.37 8.25 -9.57
N LYS A 229 -1.27 9.21 -9.38
CA LYS A 229 -0.96 10.65 -9.23
C LYS A 229 -0.23 11.25 -10.45
N MET A 230 -0.41 10.67 -11.63
CA MET A 230 0.13 11.17 -12.91
C MET A 230 -0.86 12.15 -13.55
N TYR A 231 -1.05 13.30 -12.91
CA TYR A 231 -2.16 14.21 -13.20
C TYR A 231 -2.17 14.73 -14.65
N ASP A 232 -1.02 14.98 -15.27
CA ASP A 232 -0.96 15.42 -16.67
C ASP A 232 -1.45 14.35 -17.65
N VAL A 233 -1.06 13.09 -17.42
CA VAL A 233 -1.50 11.94 -18.24
C VAL A 233 -2.99 11.68 -18.04
N ALA A 234 -3.46 11.73 -16.78
CA ALA A 234 -4.87 11.59 -16.46
C ALA A 234 -5.72 12.70 -17.09
N LEU A 235 -5.23 13.95 -17.07
CA LEU A 235 -5.91 15.08 -17.68
C LEU A 235 -6.08 14.88 -19.19
N GLU A 236 -5.01 14.56 -19.91
CA GLU A 236 -5.07 14.33 -21.37
C GLU A 236 -6.06 13.22 -21.71
N ALA A 237 -6.02 12.11 -20.95
CA ALA A 237 -6.95 11.00 -21.14
C ALA A 237 -8.42 11.41 -20.92
N TYR A 238 -8.70 12.17 -19.86
CA TYR A 238 -10.05 12.65 -19.56
C TYR A 238 -10.54 13.70 -20.57
N GLU A 239 -9.68 14.64 -20.99
CA GLU A 239 -10.03 15.63 -22.01
C GLU A 239 -10.37 14.94 -23.34
N LYS A 240 -9.56 13.95 -23.76
CA LYS A 240 -9.83 13.18 -24.98
C LYS A 240 -11.08 12.29 -24.86
N ALA A 241 -11.36 11.76 -23.67
CA ALA A 241 -12.59 10.99 -23.40
C ALA A 241 -13.85 11.86 -23.37
N GLY A 242 -13.72 13.19 -23.21
CA GLY A 242 -14.84 14.09 -22.92
C GLY A 242 -15.35 14.03 -21.48
N GLU A 243 -14.55 13.49 -20.55
CA GLU A 243 -14.90 13.30 -19.14
C GLU A 243 -14.59 14.57 -18.32
N ASN A 244 -15.49 15.55 -18.39
CA ASN A 244 -15.30 16.88 -17.78
C ASN A 244 -15.02 16.84 -16.28
N ILE A 245 -15.63 15.91 -15.53
CA ILE A 245 -15.47 15.81 -14.07
C ILE A 245 -14.06 15.32 -13.73
N GLY A 246 -13.59 14.27 -14.42
CA GLY A 246 -12.22 13.77 -14.26
C GLY A 246 -11.19 14.83 -14.65
N ALA A 247 -11.39 15.50 -15.79
CA ALA A 247 -10.53 16.59 -16.23
C ALA A 247 -10.49 17.75 -15.20
N ALA A 248 -11.64 18.16 -14.66
CA ALA A 248 -11.70 19.21 -13.65
C ALA A 248 -10.92 18.85 -12.37
N ARG A 249 -11.03 17.60 -11.89
CA ARG A 249 -10.22 17.11 -10.77
C ARG A 249 -8.73 17.24 -11.06
N MET A 250 -8.28 16.86 -12.25
CA MET A 250 -6.87 16.92 -12.62
C MET A 250 -6.38 18.36 -12.78
N ILE A 251 -7.17 19.24 -13.40
CA ILE A 251 -6.89 20.68 -13.51
C ILE A 251 -6.73 21.32 -12.11
N HIS A 252 -7.63 20.99 -11.19
CA HIS A 252 -7.54 21.43 -9.80
C HIS A 252 -6.30 20.84 -9.09
N ALA A 253 -6.02 19.55 -9.30
CA ALA A 253 -4.82 18.90 -8.80
C ALA A 253 -3.52 19.52 -9.36
N LEU A 254 -3.54 20.11 -10.55
CA LEU A 254 -2.41 20.84 -11.14
C LEU A 254 -2.33 22.31 -10.69
N GLY A 255 -3.30 22.79 -9.90
CA GLY A 255 -3.29 24.11 -9.27
C GLY A 255 -4.16 25.18 -9.95
N ASP A 256 -4.83 24.86 -11.07
CA ASP A 256 -5.74 25.80 -11.75
C ASP A 256 -7.18 25.64 -11.25
N THR A 257 -7.39 25.95 -9.97
CA THR A 257 -8.69 25.86 -9.29
C THR A 257 -9.76 26.71 -9.98
N LYS A 258 -9.38 27.80 -10.66
CA LYS A 258 -10.34 28.65 -11.37
C LYS A 258 -10.90 27.93 -12.59
N LYS A 259 -10.03 27.41 -13.47
CA LYS A 259 -10.44 26.67 -14.67
C LYS A 259 -11.22 25.41 -14.32
N ALA A 260 -10.84 24.69 -13.26
CA ALA A 260 -11.59 23.52 -12.78
C ALA A 260 -13.04 23.87 -12.39
N LYS A 261 -13.25 24.96 -11.62
CA LYS A 261 -14.60 25.43 -11.27
C LYS A 261 -15.40 25.87 -12.48
N GLU A 262 -14.78 26.57 -13.43
CA GLU A 262 -15.43 26.98 -14.67
C GLU A 262 -15.87 25.77 -15.52
N LEU A 263 -15.06 24.72 -15.57
CA LEU A 263 -15.38 23.48 -16.28
C LEU A 263 -16.58 22.78 -15.62
N LEU A 264 -16.57 22.62 -14.30
CA LEU A 264 -17.67 21.97 -13.56
C LEU A 264 -18.98 22.75 -13.65
N ARG A 265 -18.93 24.10 -13.59
CA ARG A 265 -20.15 24.92 -13.70
C ARG A 265 -20.87 24.81 -15.06
N LYS A 266 -20.18 24.36 -16.11
CA LYS A 266 -20.80 24.12 -17.43
C LYS A 266 -21.63 22.83 -17.45
N ASP A 267 -21.34 21.88 -16.56
CA ASP A 267 -22.08 20.63 -16.43
C ASP A 267 -23.05 20.72 -15.24
N THR A 268 -24.35 20.63 -15.54
CA THR A 268 -25.42 20.69 -14.53
C THR A 268 -25.69 19.36 -13.84
N SER A 269 -24.93 18.30 -14.19
CA SER A 269 -25.02 16.99 -13.55
C SER A 269 -24.75 17.07 -12.05
N ILE A 270 -25.40 16.19 -11.30
CA ILE A 270 -25.25 16.18 -9.84
C ILE A 270 -23.84 15.74 -9.45
N GLN A 271 -23.20 14.88 -10.25
CA GLN A 271 -21.81 14.49 -10.09
C GLN A 271 -20.88 15.69 -10.22
N SER A 272 -21.08 16.55 -11.24
CA SER A 272 -20.31 17.78 -11.40
C SER A 272 -20.53 18.75 -10.23
N LYS A 273 -21.77 18.95 -9.79
CA LYS A 273 -22.08 19.76 -8.59
C LYS A 273 -21.42 19.20 -7.33
N THR A 274 -21.40 17.88 -7.17
CA THR A 274 -20.76 17.20 -6.04
C THR A 274 -19.26 17.50 -6.02
N GLU A 275 -18.58 17.36 -7.16
CA GLU A 275 -17.16 17.69 -7.31
C GLU A 275 -16.90 19.18 -7.06
N LEU A 276 -17.77 20.05 -7.58
CA LEU A 276 -17.67 21.50 -7.38
C LEU A 276 -17.76 21.86 -5.90
N VAL A 277 -18.63 21.19 -5.13
CA VAL A 277 -18.72 21.38 -3.67
C VAL A 277 -17.41 21.01 -2.99
N PHE A 278 -16.70 19.95 -3.42
CA PHE A 278 -15.39 19.62 -2.86
C PHE A 278 -14.40 20.78 -3.04
N ILE A 279 -14.27 21.30 -4.25
CA ILE A 279 -13.36 22.41 -4.55
C ILE A 279 -13.78 23.70 -3.84
N LEU A 280 -15.07 24.03 -3.79
CA LEU A 280 -15.57 25.23 -3.09
C LEU A 280 -15.40 25.13 -1.56
N SER A 281 -15.34 23.93 -1.01
CA SER A 281 -15.14 23.72 0.43
C SER A 281 -13.68 23.90 0.86
N GLU A 282 -12.73 24.03 -0.06
CA GLU A 282 -11.31 24.23 0.29
C GLU A 282 -10.96 25.69 0.61
N SER A 283 -11.89 26.62 0.41
CA SER A 283 -11.67 28.03 0.75
C SER A 283 -12.85 28.61 1.51
N LYS A 284 -12.58 29.27 2.63
CA LYS A 284 -13.59 29.94 3.44
C LYS A 284 -14.44 30.94 2.65
N ALA A 285 -13.83 31.63 1.68
CA ALA A 285 -14.51 32.61 0.83
C ALA A 285 -15.63 31.99 -0.03
N THR A 286 -15.59 30.68 -0.28
CA THR A 286 -16.54 29.97 -1.13
C THR A 286 -17.52 29.06 -0.39
N TYR A 287 -17.50 29.03 0.95
CA TYR A 287 -18.42 28.18 1.73
C TYR A 287 -19.89 28.47 1.47
N GLN A 288 -20.27 29.75 1.36
CA GLN A 288 -21.66 30.11 1.06
C GLN A 288 -22.09 29.59 -0.32
N GLU A 289 -21.19 29.58 -1.31
CA GLU A 289 -21.44 28.99 -2.62
C GLU A 289 -21.57 27.47 -2.52
N ALA A 290 -20.65 26.81 -1.79
CA ALA A 290 -20.70 25.36 -1.56
C ALA A 290 -22.02 24.92 -0.89
N ILE A 291 -22.45 25.64 0.15
CA ILE A 291 -23.73 25.39 0.85
C ILE A 291 -24.91 25.56 -0.11
N LYS A 292 -24.91 26.61 -0.94
CA LYS A 292 -25.96 26.80 -1.95
C LYS A 292 -26.00 25.63 -2.93
N THR A 293 -24.85 25.21 -3.45
CA THR A 293 -24.76 24.07 -4.37
C THR A 293 -25.22 22.76 -3.72
N LEU A 294 -24.93 22.55 -2.42
CA LEU A 294 -25.44 21.39 -1.67
C LEU A 294 -26.97 21.40 -1.56
N TYR A 295 -27.60 22.55 -1.31
CA TYR A 295 -29.07 22.63 -1.31
C TYR A 295 -29.68 22.33 -2.68
N GLU A 296 -29.04 22.77 -3.77
CA GLU A 296 -29.48 22.40 -5.13
C GLU A 296 -29.38 20.89 -5.39
N ILE A 297 -28.39 20.20 -4.78
CA ILE A 297 -28.28 18.73 -4.85
C ILE A 297 -29.41 18.08 -4.05
N GLU A 298 -29.73 18.60 -2.86
CA GLU A 298 -30.84 18.10 -2.04
C GLU A 298 -32.19 18.29 -2.72
N GLU A 299 -32.41 19.42 -3.39
CA GLU A 299 -33.63 19.66 -4.17
C GLU A 299 -33.78 18.63 -5.29
N ALA A 300 -32.67 18.22 -5.93
CA ALA A 300 -32.68 17.28 -7.04
C ALA A 300 -32.76 15.79 -6.62
N ARG A 301 -32.17 15.40 -5.48
CA ARG A 301 -32.09 13.98 -5.03
C ARG A 301 -32.86 13.66 -3.75
N GLY A 302 -33.40 14.67 -3.10
CA GLY A 302 -33.85 14.58 -1.71
C GLY A 302 -32.70 14.76 -0.73
N ILE A 303 -33.07 14.91 0.53
CA ILE A 303 -32.14 15.10 1.64
C ILE A 303 -31.34 13.81 1.86
N SER A 304 -30.01 13.93 1.93
CA SER A 304 -29.12 12.81 2.25
C SER A 304 -28.31 13.11 3.50
N ALA A 305 -27.84 12.06 4.19
CA ALA A 305 -26.96 12.24 5.34
C ALA A 305 -25.66 12.96 4.94
N TRP A 306 -25.07 12.60 3.80
CA TRP A 306 -23.86 13.22 3.28
C TRP A 306 -24.02 14.73 3.03
N THR A 307 -25.10 15.16 2.36
CA THR A 307 -25.36 16.59 2.13
C THR A 307 -25.54 17.33 3.45
N ARG A 308 -26.32 16.76 4.38
CA ARG A 308 -26.61 17.40 5.68
C ARG A 308 -25.39 17.55 6.56
N VAL A 309 -24.58 16.49 6.69
CA VAL A 309 -23.30 16.55 7.42
C VAL A 309 -22.41 17.64 6.82
N ARG A 310 -22.35 17.74 5.50
CA ARG A 310 -21.47 18.72 4.87
C ARG A 310 -21.96 20.16 4.98
N VAL A 311 -23.26 20.42 4.79
CA VAL A 311 -23.84 21.75 5.04
C VAL A 311 -23.62 22.12 6.51
N SER A 312 -23.88 21.20 7.44
CA SER A 312 -23.67 21.40 8.87
C SER A 312 -22.21 21.75 9.20
N ALA A 313 -21.24 21.02 8.64
CA ALA A 313 -19.82 21.30 8.85
C ALA A 313 -19.41 22.67 8.30
N LEU A 314 -19.89 23.04 7.10
CA LEU A 314 -19.59 24.34 6.53
C LEU A 314 -20.25 25.49 7.30
N GLU A 315 -21.45 25.30 7.83
CA GLU A 315 -22.09 26.30 8.71
C GLU A 315 -21.33 26.45 10.03
N LEU A 316 -20.85 25.35 10.62
CA LEU A 316 -19.96 25.39 11.80
C LEU A 316 -18.71 26.24 11.51
N LEU A 317 -18.03 25.97 10.40
CA LEU A 317 -16.80 26.70 10.02
C LEU A 317 -17.03 28.18 9.69
N ARG A 318 -18.28 28.57 9.41
CA ARG A 318 -18.69 29.97 9.25
C ARG A 318 -19.04 30.65 10.57
N GLY A 319 -19.04 29.92 11.69
CA GLY A 319 -19.45 30.41 13.00
C GLY A 319 -20.94 30.29 13.29
N ASN A 320 -21.71 29.57 12.46
CA ASN A 320 -23.15 29.36 12.65
C ASN A 320 -23.42 28.03 13.37
N TRP A 321 -22.88 27.84 14.58
CA TRP A 321 -22.94 26.56 15.31
C TRP A 321 -24.37 26.09 15.63
N GLU A 322 -25.29 27.00 16.00
CA GLU A 322 -26.68 26.63 16.29
C GLU A 322 -27.35 26.01 15.06
N LYS A 323 -27.18 26.65 13.90
CA LYS A 323 -27.69 26.14 12.62
C LYS A 323 -27.04 24.80 12.27
N SER A 324 -25.74 24.64 12.53
CA SER A 324 -25.01 23.40 12.32
C SER A 324 -25.62 22.24 13.13
N GLY A 325 -25.93 22.47 14.42
CA GLY A 325 -26.60 21.50 15.28
C GLY A 325 -28.01 21.15 14.83
N GLU A 326 -28.83 22.16 14.47
CA GLU A 326 -30.19 21.93 13.94
C GLU A 326 -30.17 21.07 12.67
N LEU A 327 -29.21 21.29 11.77
CA LEU A 327 -29.08 20.53 10.52
C LEU A 327 -28.74 19.05 10.74
N LEU A 328 -28.16 18.69 11.88
CA LEU A 328 -27.82 17.30 12.24
C LEU A 328 -28.93 16.57 12.97
N LYS A 329 -29.99 17.27 13.41
CA LYS A 329 -31.14 16.62 14.02
C LYS A 329 -31.81 15.69 13.02
N GLY A 330 -31.98 14.42 13.40
CA GLY A 330 -32.57 13.39 12.55
C GLY A 330 -31.67 12.87 11.42
N VAL A 331 -30.42 13.34 11.31
CA VAL A 331 -29.45 12.75 10.37
C VAL A 331 -29.02 11.38 10.90
N PRO A 332 -29.08 10.30 10.07
CA PRO A 332 -28.60 8.98 10.45
C PRO A 332 -27.18 9.02 11.00
N GLU A 333 -26.94 8.23 12.04
CA GLU A 333 -25.65 8.14 12.72
C GLU A 333 -24.71 7.23 11.94
N ASP A 334 -23.99 7.81 10.99
CA ASP A 334 -22.81 7.23 10.36
C ASP A 334 -21.53 7.77 11.00
N SER A 335 -20.38 7.25 10.59
CA SER A 335 -19.09 7.67 11.15
C SER A 335 -18.80 9.18 11.00
N SER A 336 -19.26 9.81 9.92
CA SER A 336 -19.02 11.24 9.66
C SER A 336 -19.97 12.11 10.46
N SER A 337 -21.25 11.72 10.59
CA SER A 337 -22.22 12.47 11.38
C SER A 337 -21.93 12.34 12.89
N LEU A 338 -21.47 11.18 13.36
CA LEU A 338 -21.01 11.02 14.74
C LEU A 338 -19.77 11.86 15.05
N LEU A 339 -18.79 11.89 14.15
CA LEU A 339 -17.62 12.77 14.30
C LEU A 339 -18.03 14.24 14.40
N LEU A 340 -18.89 14.72 13.49
CA LEU A 340 -19.32 16.12 13.49
C LEU A 340 -20.17 16.49 14.71
N LYS A 341 -21.04 15.58 15.18
CA LYS A 341 -21.77 15.75 16.45
C LYS A 341 -20.83 15.82 17.65
N GLY A 342 -19.79 14.99 17.67
CA GLY A 342 -18.73 15.06 18.69
C GLY A 342 -17.96 16.38 18.66
N ILE A 343 -17.62 16.86 17.46
CA ILE A 343 -17.00 18.18 17.26
C ILE A 343 -17.89 19.30 17.81
N LEU A 344 -19.19 19.30 17.51
CA LEU A 344 -20.12 20.28 18.07
C LEU A 344 -20.19 20.23 19.60
N ALA A 345 -20.31 19.02 20.17
CA ALA A 345 -20.30 18.83 21.62
C ALA A 345 -19.01 19.39 22.26
N ALA A 346 -17.86 19.21 21.61
CA ALA A 346 -16.60 19.78 22.10
C ALA A 346 -16.55 21.31 21.99
N VAL A 347 -17.09 21.89 20.91
CA VAL A 347 -17.22 23.35 20.73
C VAL A 347 -18.12 23.94 21.81
N ASP A 348 -19.20 23.26 22.16
CA ASP A 348 -20.15 23.65 23.22
C ASP A 348 -19.64 23.36 24.64
N GLY A 349 -18.51 22.65 24.78
CA GLY A 349 -17.94 22.25 26.07
C GLY A 349 -18.67 21.08 26.75
N GLU A 350 -19.57 20.40 26.04
CA GLU A 350 -20.35 19.26 26.51
C GLU A 350 -19.55 17.96 26.49
N THR A 351 -18.63 17.81 27.45
CA THR A 351 -17.70 16.67 27.52
C THR A 351 -18.38 15.31 27.65
N ASP A 352 -19.52 15.24 28.37
CA ASP A 352 -20.30 14.01 28.50
C ASP A 352 -20.98 13.62 27.17
N THR A 353 -21.54 14.59 26.46
CA THR A 353 -22.13 14.39 25.13
C THR A 353 -21.07 13.93 24.12
N LEU A 354 -19.89 14.56 24.14
CA LEU A 354 -18.74 14.16 23.34
C LEU A 354 -18.33 12.70 23.60
N LYS A 355 -18.28 12.28 24.87
CA LYS A 355 -17.98 10.89 25.25
C LYS A 355 -18.98 9.91 24.63
N LEU A 356 -20.28 10.21 24.69
CA LEU A 356 -21.32 9.35 24.13
C LEU A 356 -21.16 9.16 22.61
N TYR A 357 -20.80 10.22 21.88
CA TYR A 357 -20.54 10.12 20.45
C TYR A 357 -19.24 9.36 20.13
N MET A 358 -18.20 9.54 20.95
CA MET A 358 -16.96 8.76 20.85
C MET A 358 -17.22 7.26 21.05
N GLU A 359 -17.91 6.88 22.12
CA GLU A 359 -18.26 5.49 22.40
C GLU A 359 -19.13 4.89 21.29
N SER A 360 -20.10 5.66 20.79
CA SER A 360 -20.95 5.24 19.67
C SER A 360 -20.14 4.99 18.38
N LEU A 361 -19.15 5.83 18.09
CA LEU A 361 -18.27 5.68 16.93
C LEU A 361 -17.43 4.39 17.05
N LEU A 362 -16.79 4.17 18.20
CA LEU A 362 -15.96 2.99 18.49
C LEU A 362 -16.74 1.67 18.43
N ILE A 363 -17.98 1.67 18.93
CA ILE A 363 -18.82 0.45 18.96
C ILE A 363 -19.35 0.12 17.57
N ARG A 364 -19.79 1.12 16.80
CA ARG A 364 -20.48 0.90 15.53
C ARG A 364 -19.55 0.78 14.33
N TYR A 365 -18.37 1.39 14.39
CA TYR A 365 -17.45 1.50 13.24
C TYR A 365 -15.99 1.08 13.54
N PRO A 366 -15.75 -0.04 14.27
CA PRO A 366 -14.42 -0.41 14.76
C PRO A 366 -13.35 -0.38 13.68
N GLY A 367 -12.25 0.34 13.94
CA GLY A 367 -11.12 0.50 13.03
C GLY A 367 -11.29 1.61 11.99
N ASN A 368 -12.36 2.39 12.06
CA ASN A 368 -12.53 3.57 11.22
C ASN A 368 -11.52 4.65 11.60
N SER A 369 -10.86 5.25 10.61
CA SER A 369 -9.85 6.30 10.83
C SER A 369 -10.33 7.51 11.65
N LEU A 370 -11.65 7.79 11.67
CA LEU A 370 -12.25 8.89 12.42
C LEU A 370 -12.32 8.63 13.93
N GLU A 371 -12.22 7.36 14.36
CA GLU A 371 -12.22 6.98 15.78
C GLU A 371 -11.08 7.65 16.52
N ASN A 372 -9.88 7.57 15.95
CA ASN A 372 -8.68 8.15 16.54
C ASN A 372 -8.80 9.66 16.72
N ASP A 373 -9.42 10.35 15.76
CA ASP A 373 -9.59 11.80 15.83
C ASP A 373 -10.57 12.19 16.95
N LEU A 374 -11.65 11.42 17.13
CA LEU A 374 -12.65 11.70 18.15
C LEU A 374 -12.18 11.31 19.56
N VAL A 375 -11.44 10.21 19.69
CA VAL A 375 -10.77 9.81 20.94
C VAL A 375 -9.75 10.87 21.36
N LEU A 376 -8.99 11.42 20.40
CA LEU A 376 -8.02 12.46 20.67
C LEU A 376 -8.69 13.77 21.09
N LEU A 377 -9.78 14.16 20.43
CA LEU A 377 -10.59 15.30 20.83
C LEU A 377 -11.15 15.13 22.26
N TYR A 378 -11.64 13.94 22.61
CA TYR A 378 -12.11 13.65 23.96
C TYR A 378 -10.99 13.71 25.01
N LYS A 379 -9.79 13.19 24.71
CA LYS A 379 -8.61 13.32 25.57
C LYS A 379 -8.28 14.79 25.83
N ILE A 380 -8.29 15.63 24.80
CA ILE A 380 -8.04 17.08 24.92
C ILE A 380 -9.13 17.74 25.76
N ALA A 381 -10.40 17.40 25.54
CA ALA A 381 -11.51 17.92 26.35
C ALA A 381 -11.38 17.59 27.85
N LEU A 382 -10.81 16.43 28.20
CA LEU A 382 -10.56 16.05 29.58
C LEU A 382 -9.34 16.73 30.21
N THR A 383 -8.29 16.98 29.42
CA THR A 383 -6.98 17.43 29.93
C THR A 383 -6.79 18.94 29.83
N THR A 384 -7.28 19.55 28.75
CA THR A 384 -7.21 20.98 28.46
C THR A 384 -8.53 21.46 27.85
N PRO A 385 -9.61 21.60 28.65
CA PRO A 385 -10.94 21.96 28.15
C PRO A 385 -10.96 23.25 27.32
N GLN A 386 -10.14 24.24 27.69
CA GLN A 386 -10.01 25.50 26.95
C GLN A 386 -9.48 25.34 25.51
N ASP A 387 -8.80 24.22 25.22
CA ASP A 387 -8.23 23.92 23.90
C ASP A 387 -9.13 23.04 23.04
N ALA A 388 -10.13 22.39 23.64
CA ALA A 388 -10.99 21.43 22.95
C ALA A 388 -11.77 22.06 21.80
N SER A 389 -12.28 23.28 21.98
CA SER A 389 -13.04 24.00 20.95
C SER A 389 -12.18 24.34 19.74
N ASP A 390 -10.98 24.91 19.95
CA ASP A 390 -10.07 25.22 18.83
C ASP A 390 -9.55 23.96 18.15
N TYR A 391 -9.31 22.89 18.91
CA TYR A 391 -8.92 21.60 18.33
C TYR A 391 -10.05 21.01 17.48
N ALA A 392 -11.30 21.08 17.97
CA ALA A 392 -12.48 20.66 17.23
C ALA A 392 -12.67 21.46 15.93
N MET A 393 -12.43 22.78 15.97
CA MET A 393 -12.47 23.65 14.79
C MET A 393 -11.33 23.35 13.81
N ALA A 394 -10.11 23.11 14.30
CA ALA A 394 -8.99 22.68 13.47
C ALA A 394 -9.31 21.36 12.75
N LEU A 395 -9.87 20.40 13.47
CA LEU A 395 -10.26 19.10 12.94
C LEU A 395 -11.40 19.22 11.90
N ALA A 396 -12.41 20.04 12.18
CA ALA A 396 -13.50 20.31 11.25
C ALA A 396 -13.00 20.96 9.96
N ALA A 397 -12.12 21.96 10.07
CA ALA A 397 -11.51 22.65 8.94
C ALA A 397 -10.65 21.68 8.11
N LEU A 398 -9.86 20.83 8.78
CA LEU A 398 -9.06 19.81 8.10
C LEU A 398 -9.93 18.80 7.34
N ARG A 399 -11.08 18.39 7.89
CA ARG A 399 -11.93 17.35 7.30
C ARG A 399 -12.87 17.86 6.21
N TRP A 400 -13.51 19.00 6.40
CA TRP A 400 -14.57 19.50 5.50
C TRP A 400 -14.31 20.89 4.92
N GLY A 401 -13.25 21.57 5.34
CA GLY A 401 -13.03 22.99 5.08
C GLY A 401 -11.67 23.34 4.48
N ASP A 402 -11.23 24.55 4.84
CA ASP A 402 -10.05 25.23 4.35
C ASP A 402 -8.86 24.81 5.22
N ALA A 403 -7.82 24.27 4.58
CA ALA A 403 -6.64 23.80 5.28
C ALA A 403 -5.83 24.96 5.91
N GLU A 404 -5.99 26.21 5.44
CA GLU A 404 -5.40 27.38 6.11
C GLU A 404 -6.10 27.70 7.44
N ASP A 405 -7.42 27.54 7.52
CA ASP A 405 -8.16 27.69 8.79
C ASP A 405 -7.70 26.60 9.78
N ALA A 406 -7.56 25.35 9.32
CA ALA A 406 -7.03 24.25 10.14
C ALA A 406 -5.61 24.52 10.65
N LEU A 407 -4.73 25.04 9.79
CA LEU A 407 -3.38 25.46 10.14
C LEU A 407 -3.38 26.60 11.16
N SER A 408 -4.27 27.57 11.00
CA SER A 408 -4.41 28.71 11.92
C SER A 408 -4.82 28.26 13.32
N PHE A 409 -5.89 27.46 13.44
CA PHE A 409 -6.36 26.94 14.74
C PHE A 409 -5.30 26.08 15.42
N SER A 410 -4.69 25.13 14.69
CA SER A 410 -3.64 24.27 15.24
C SER A 410 -2.39 25.06 15.69
N SER A 411 -1.97 26.08 14.95
CA SER A 411 -0.86 26.94 15.36
C SER A 411 -1.16 27.73 16.64
N GLN A 412 -2.42 28.13 16.87
CA GLN A 412 -2.80 28.83 18.10
C GLN A 412 -2.74 27.91 19.32
N ILE A 413 -3.23 26.67 19.20
CA ILE A 413 -3.16 25.66 20.27
C ILE A 413 -1.69 25.37 20.61
N GLN A 414 -0.86 25.11 19.59
CA GLN A 414 0.56 24.79 19.75
C GLN A 414 1.37 25.89 20.47
N LYS A 415 0.98 27.16 20.30
CA LYS A 415 1.64 28.29 20.97
C LYS A 415 1.25 28.47 22.44
N ARG A 416 0.02 28.09 22.82
CA ARG A 416 -0.54 28.39 24.14
C ARG A 416 -0.60 27.20 25.08
N SER A 417 -0.65 25.99 24.54
CA SER A 417 -0.87 24.75 25.29
C SER A 417 0.31 23.82 25.12
N LYS A 418 0.99 23.47 26.22
CA LYS A 418 2.10 22.50 26.18
C LYS A 418 1.56 21.07 26.18
N GLU A 419 0.43 20.87 26.83
CA GLU A 419 -0.24 19.58 27.04
C GLU A 419 -0.92 19.06 25.77
N ALA A 420 -1.38 19.96 24.89
CA ALA A 420 -1.98 19.62 23.59
C ALA A 420 -1.04 19.91 22.40
N ALA A 421 0.25 20.15 22.66
CA ALA A 421 1.18 20.65 21.65
C ALA A 421 1.47 19.61 20.56
N ASP A 422 1.62 18.33 20.90
CA ASP A 422 1.86 17.25 19.95
C ASP A 422 0.61 16.92 19.13
N GLU A 423 -0.59 16.96 19.72
CA GLU A 423 -1.85 16.87 18.98
C GLU A 423 -2.01 18.01 17.96
N ALA A 424 -1.78 19.25 18.40
CA ALA A 424 -1.88 20.42 17.54
C ALA A 424 -0.84 20.36 16.41
N LEU A 425 0.37 19.92 16.70
CA LEU A 425 1.44 19.80 15.72
C LEU A 425 1.14 18.72 14.67
N LEU A 426 0.44 17.65 15.05
CA LEU A 426 -0.02 16.63 14.11
C LEU A 426 -1.05 17.21 13.12
N LEU A 427 -2.07 17.94 13.61
CA LEU A 427 -3.03 18.62 12.75
C LEU A 427 -2.37 19.68 11.87
N MET A 428 -1.39 20.41 12.41
CA MET A 428 -0.60 21.39 11.66
C MET A 428 0.15 20.71 10.50
N ALA A 429 0.82 19.59 10.74
CA ALA A 429 1.55 18.84 9.72
C ALA A 429 0.61 18.33 8.61
N GLN A 430 -0.55 17.79 8.98
CA GLN A 430 -1.58 17.34 8.04
C GLN A 430 -2.14 18.49 7.20
N SER A 431 -2.39 19.65 7.83
CA SER A 431 -2.86 20.87 7.15
C SER A 431 -1.82 21.37 6.14
N LEU A 432 -0.55 21.45 6.56
CA LEU A 432 0.57 21.81 5.68
C LEU A 432 0.73 20.85 4.50
N ALA A 433 0.55 19.55 4.73
CA ALA A 433 0.58 18.54 3.67
C ALA A 433 -0.56 18.73 2.66
N LYS A 434 -1.78 19.05 3.12
CA LYS A 434 -2.91 19.41 2.23
C LYS A 434 -2.63 20.67 1.41
N LEU A 435 -2.02 21.67 2.03
CA LEU A 435 -1.59 22.92 1.38
C LEU A 435 -0.36 22.76 0.46
N ARG A 436 0.15 21.52 0.32
CA ARG A 436 1.36 21.19 -0.47
C ARG A 436 2.64 21.86 0.02
N ARG A 437 2.64 22.32 1.28
CA ARG A 437 3.81 22.86 1.99
C ARG A 437 4.60 21.70 2.59
N TYR A 438 5.04 20.78 1.72
CA TYR A 438 5.55 19.46 2.13
C TYR A 438 6.79 19.53 3.03
N ARG A 439 7.69 20.50 2.80
CA ARG A 439 8.86 20.68 3.66
C ARG A 439 8.47 21.09 5.09
N GLU A 440 7.53 22.02 5.21
CA GLU A 440 7.05 22.46 6.53
C GLU A 440 6.25 21.35 7.22
N ALA A 441 5.51 20.54 6.46
CA ALA A 441 4.84 19.35 6.99
C ALA A 441 5.84 18.32 7.52
N ASP A 442 6.93 18.03 6.79
CA ASP A 442 8.01 17.15 7.22
C ASP A 442 8.65 17.63 8.54
N GLU A 443 8.94 18.94 8.62
CA GLU A 443 9.47 19.57 9.84
C GLU A 443 8.49 19.44 11.02
N ALA A 444 7.20 19.69 10.79
CA ALA A 444 6.17 19.56 11.83
C ALA A 444 6.05 18.12 12.33
N TYR A 445 6.00 17.12 11.44
CA TYR A 445 5.99 15.71 11.85
C TYR A 445 7.27 15.31 12.61
N SER A 446 8.44 15.78 12.16
CA SER A 446 9.73 15.46 12.79
C SER A 446 9.81 16.02 14.22
N LYS A 447 9.27 17.21 14.46
CA LYS A 447 9.22 17.83 15.78
C LYS A 447 8.44 16.98 16.79
N ILE A 448 7.33 16.35 16.40
CA ILE A 448 6.56 15.46 17.30
C ILE A 448 7.48 14.35 17.85
N SER A 449 8.27 13.72 16.99
CA SER A 449 9.16 12.62 17.39
C SER A 449 10.41 13.07 18.16
N THR A 450 10.82 14.32 18.00
CA THR A 450 12.05 14.87 18.59
C THR A 450 11.76 15.47 19.96
N ASP A 451 10.70 16.26 20.05
CA ASP A 451 10.34 17.03 21.24
C ASP A 451 9.44 16.20 22.18
N TRP A 452 8.65 15.24 21.64
CA TRP A 452 7.78 14.34 22.41
C TRP A 452 7.96 12.86 22.01
N PRO A 453 9.15 12.27 22.23
CA PRO A 453 9.44 10.88 21.82
C PRO A 453 8.53 9.83 22.50
N GLU A 454 8.03 10.12 23.70
CA GLU A 454 7.12 9.26 24.47
C GLU A 454 5.64 9.49 24.13
N SER A 455 5.31 10.44 23.25
CA SER A 455 3.93 10.67 22.82
C SER A 455 3.38 9.43 22.13
N SER A 456 2.14 9.06 22.44
CA SER A 456 1.40 8.03 21.71
C SER A 456 1.22 8.36 20.23
N LEU A 457 1.40 9.62 19.83
CA LEU A 457 1.32 10.09 18.45
C LEU A 457 2.65 9.99 17.71
N ALA A 458 3.78 9.79 18.38
CA ALA A 458 5.08 9.73 17.73
C ALA A 458 5.14 8.63 16.63
N PRO A 459 4.64 7.38 16.85
CA PRO A 459 4.60 6.37 15.79
C PRO A 459 3.70 6.79 14.60
N ARG A 460 2.55 7.43 14.86
CA ARG A 460 1.66 7.95 13.83
C ARG A 460 2.35 9.03 12.98
N ALA A 461 2.97 10.01 13.65
CA ALA A 461 3.67 11.10 13.00
C ALA A 461 4.82 10.60 12.13
N LYS A 462 5.62 9.63 12.62
CA LYS A 462 6.67 8.98 11.81
C LYS A 462 6.09 8.27 10.59
N PHE A 463 5.00 7.53 10.76
CA PHE A 463 4.37 6.83 9.64
C PHE A 463 3.87 7.82 8.57
N GLU A 464 3.07 8.83 8.96
CA GLU A 464 2.56 9.85 8.04
C GLU A 464 3.70 10.64 7.35
N ARG A 465 4.77 10.94 8.09
CA ARG A 465 6.00 11.55 7.54
C ARG A 465 6.67 10.67 6.49
N ALA A 466 6.80 9.37 6.74
CA ALA A 466 7.37 8.44 5.78
C ALA A 466 6.55 8.39 4.48
N ILE A 467 5.22 8.35 4.59
CA ILE A 467 4.34 8.41 3.42
C ILE A 467 4.51 9.73 2.66
N LEU A 468 4.59 10.86 3.36
CA LEU A 468 4.84 12.18 2.77
C LEU A 468 6.17 12.20 2.00
N LEU A 469 7.26 11.72 2.63
CA LEU A 469 8.60 11.68 2.03
C LEU A 469 8.62 10.84 0.76
N ARG A 470 8.02 9.64 0.81
CA ARG A 470 7.93 8.73 -0.34
C ARG A 470 7.11 9.33 -1.47
N ASP A 471 5.88 9.74 -1.17
CA ASP A 471 4.87 10.03 -2.19
C ASP A 471 4.94 11.46 -2.73
N ARG A 472 5.42 12.42 -1.93
CA ARG A 472 5.36 13.85 -2.27
C ARG A 472 6.72 14.51 -2.37
N MET A 473 7.74 13.97 -1.69
CA MET A 473 9.10 14.52 -1.70
C MET A 473 10.10 13.67 -2.50
N ASN A 474 9.65 12.53 -3.07
CA ASN A 474 10.48 11.61 -3.84
C ASN A 474 11.75 11.16 -3.09
N ASP A 475 11.62 10.92 -1.78
CA ASP A 475 12.70 10.42 -0.92
C ASP A 475 12.30 9.06 -0.30
N PRO A 476 12.20 8.00 -1.13
CA PRO A 476 11.80 6.67 -0.65
C PRO A 476 12.85 6.03 0.28
N GLY A 477 14.11 6.45 0.19
CA GLY A 477 15.18 5.98 1.07
C GLY A 477 14.91 6.40 2.52
N LYS A 478 14.76 7.70 2.77
CA LYS A 478 14.42 8.20 4.11
C LYS A 478 13.07 7.68 4.61
N ALA A 479 12.09 7.55 3.71
CA ALA A 479 10.80 6.97 4.07
C ALA A 479 10.97 5.54 4.62
N LYS A 480 11.76 4.70 3.93
CA LYS A 480 12.06 3.34 4.37
C LYS A 480 12.77 3.31 5.72
N ASP A 481 13.79 4.16 5.91
CA ASP A 481 14.53 4.25 7.18
C ASP A 481 13.59 4.56 8.36
N ILE A 482 12.65 5.49 8.17
CA ILE A 482 11.66 5.85 9.20
C ILE A 482 10.69 4.67 9.46
N LEU A 483 10.24 3.97 8.42
CA LEU A 483 9.35 2.81 8.59
C LEU A 483 10.06 1.67 9.34
N GLU A 484 11.32 1.39 9.04
CA GLU A 484 12.14 0.42 9.76
C GLU A 484 12.32 0.82 11.22
N GLU A 485 12.51 2.12 11.50
CA GLU A 485 12.59 2.64 12.87
C GLU A 485 11.31 2.38 13.66
N ILE A 486 10.12 2.59 13.08
CA ILE A 486 8.83 2.30 13.73
C ILE A 486 8.74 0.81 14.09
N ILE A 487 9.13 -0.08 13.18
CA ILE A 487 9.07 -1.54 13.39
C ILE A 487 9.99 -1.97 14.53
N LEU A 488 11.20 -1.41 14.59
CA LEU A 488 12.21 -1.77 15.59
C LEU A 488 11.92 -1.16 16.96
N ARG A 489 11.50 0.11 17.01
CA ARG A 489 11.33 0.85 18.27
C ARG A 489 9.92 0.81 18.84
N ASN A 490 8.91 0.61 17.99
CA ASN A 490 7.51 0.59 18.40
C ASN A 490 6.79 -0.69 17.91
N PRO A 491 7.33 -1.90 18.16
CA PRO A 491 6.83 -3.15 17.55
C PRO A 491 5.37 -3.48 17.91
N ALA A 492 4.86 -2.94 19.02
CA ALA A 492 3.48 -3.12 19.48
C ALA A 492 2.50 -2.03 18.96
N SER A 493 2.99 -1.00 18.26
CA SER A 493 2.14 0.03 17.67
C SER A 493 1.42 -0.51 16.43
N LEU A 494 0.16 -0.12 16.22
CA LEU A 494 -0.57 -0.38 14.97
C LEU A 494 0.22 0.10 13.73
N TYR A 495 0.98 1.20 13.88
CA TYR A 495 1.79 1.75 12.80
C TYR A 495 2.99 0.87 12.43
N ALA A 496 3.42 -0.06 13.30
CA ALA A 496 4.46 -1.02 12.95
C ALA A 496 3.94 -2.07 11.95
N ASP A 497 2.69 -2.51 12.09
CA ASP A 497 2.07 -3.43 11.11
C ASP A 497 1.86 -2.74 9.76
N LEU A 498 1.38 -1.49 9.77
CA LEU A 498 1.28 -0.68 8.55
C LEU A 498 2.66 -0.46 7.93
N ALA A 499 3.68 -0.17 8.73
CA ALA A 499 5.05 0.01 8.24
C ALA A 499 5.61 -1.26 7.59
N ARG A 500 5.34 -2.45 8.15
CA ARG A 500 5.74 -3.74 7.53
C ARG A 500 5.09 -3.92 6.17
N HIS A 501 3.81 -3.56 6.04
CA HIS A 501 3.09 -3.64 4.77
C HIS A 501 3.69 -2.68 3.72
N GLU A 502 4.04 -1.46 4.10
CA GLU A 502 4.54 -0.44 3.17
C GLU A 502 5.99 -0.68 2.69
N ILE A 503 6.79 -1.52 3.37
CA ILE A 503 8.16 -1.88 2.97
C ILE A 503 8.19 -3.05 1.96
N GLN A 504 7.18 -3.92 1.97
CA GLN A 504 7.09 -5.10 1.10
C GLN A 504 6.83 -4.71 -0.36
#